data_AF-A0A0D2J011-F1
#
_entry.id   AF-A0A0D2J011-F1
#
_cell.length_a   1.000
_cell.length_b   1.000
_cell.length_c   1.000
_cell.angle_alpha   90.00
_cell.angle_beta   90.00
_cell.angle_gamma   90.00
#
_symmetry.space_group_name_H-M   'P 1'
#
loop_
_entity.id
_entity.type
_entity.pdbx_description
1 polymer ?
#
loop_
_entity_poly.entity_id
_entity_poly.type
_entity_poly.pdbx_seq_one_letter_code
_entity_poly.pdbx_strand_id
1 'polypeptide(L)'
;MPFSSWFSSWFSSIKLQPQADANEGHIKTEPSFSIEKMDFDAIADQVEALQHELSYAYELCEQANLQFDKYRVDIHELKTTLANERNAKANLQHQLTTERSHNVVLRTQIHQDKLELKRCRVIATQLQARLNAESDSLASMTKHARTMESRMVDAQFELDYLKCATKIEQPLHTPAAQNPDTPLPAQPFVVVLVDGDAYSVGDFTDGIPSPIADAFYFQWTPELFVTDNYISGRSETENPAPVAPGALAATRIRTEVNKYIMNQNGKIPIHSKIITRVFCNYSRFAGHFVSRLRRNSIGVYWKDFAVQFTEKTPLFDFFDVGRGKERADDKIRENFHLYLSTPNCHAIFVAACLDNGFARMLEQYNDHPVAWAKIVLVSPGFLALEIQKLKFRQVLWPSVFSVRTVPKDIAIRTEKGLHKEQSLVRRGHSTSMLENIGISRLLLDLIPRWNINDAMIRYSRGIGVRLKQLDVVAEDLSRAIDEEANEAID
;
A
#
# COMPACT_ATOMS: atom_id res chain seq x y z
N MET A 1 -11.57 -55.29 -26.62
CA MET A 1 -11.06 -56.43 -27.43
C MET A 1 -12.23 -57.37 -27.66
N PRO A 2 -12.56 -57.80 -28.90
CA PRO A 2 -13.81 -58.51 -29.15
C PRO A 2 -13.66 -60.02 -28.94
N PHE A 3 -14.59 -60.60 -28.17
CA PHE A 3 -14.71 -62.00 -27.73
C PHE A 3 -15.48 -62.88 -28.73
N SER A 4 -15.28 -62.73 -30.04
CA SER A 4 -16.10 -63.44 -31.04
C SER A 4 -15.53 -64.77 -31.55
N SER A 5 -14.44 -65.30 -30.97
CA SER A 5 -13.73 -66.46 -31.55
C SER A 5 -13.83 -67.78 -30.77
N TRP A 6 -14.43 -67.82 -29.58
CA TRP A 6 -14.37 -69.04 -28.74
C TRP A 6 -15.57 -69.99 -28.82
N PHE A 7 -16.72 -69.55 -29.31
CA PHE A 7 -17.94 -70.39 -29.37
C PHE A 7 -18.29 -70.92 -30.77
N SER A 8 -17.54 -70.55 -31.82
CA SER A 8 -17.90 -70.89 -33.21
C SER A 8 -17.48 -72.29 -33.67
N SER A 9 -16.66 -73.03 -32.91
CA SER A 9 -16.18 -74.36 -33.32
C SER A 9 -17.05 -75.53 -32.83
N TRP A 10 -17.82 -75.38 -31.75
CA TRP A 10 -18.61 -76.50 -31.20
C TRP A 10 -19.93 -76.73 -31.96
N PHE A 11 -20.62 -75.68 -32.39
CA PHE A 11 -21.98 -75.81 -32.96
C PHE A 11 -22.05 -76.09 -34.48
N SER A 12 -20.93 -76.21 -35.18
CA SER A 12 -20.91 -76.32 -36.65
C SER A 12 -21.08 -77.74 -37.22
N SER A 13 -21.14 -78.79 -36.40
CA SER A 13 -21.21 -80.20 -36.89
C SER A 13 -22.55 -80.93 -36.73
N ILE A 14 -23.64 -80.29 -36.30
CA ILE A 14 -24.98 -80.91 -36.37
C ILE A 14 -25.67 -80.45 -37.67
N LYS A 15 -25.26 -81.06 -38.78
CA LYS A 15 -26.02 -81.01 -40.05
C LYS A 15 -27.10 -82.09 -40.00
N LEU A 16 -28.33 -81.67 -39.71
CA LEU A 16 -29.54 -82.41 -40.10
C LEU A 16 -29.69 -82.33 -41.63
N GLN A 17 -29.59 -83.47 -42.31
CA GLN A 17 -30.04 -83.61 -43.69
C GLN A 17 -31.48 -84.14 -43.71
N PRO A 18 -32.38 -83.56 -44.52
CA PRO A 18 -33.73 -84.08 -44.69
C PRO A 18 -33.77 -85.07 -45.86
N GLN A 19 -34.46 -86.21 -45.70
CA GLN A 19 -34.92 -86.96 -46.86
C GLN A 19 -36.25 -87.67 -46.60
N ALA A 20 -37.21 -87.36 -47.45
CA ALA A 20 -38.55 -87.91 -47.52
C ALA A 20 -38.55 -89.27 -48.23
N ASP A 21 -39.45 -90.14 -47.75
CA ASP A 21 -40.25 -91.16 -48.43
C ASP A 21 -39.67 -91.94 -49.62
N ALA A 22 -39.57 -93.27 -49.49
CA ALA A 22 -40.51 -94.20 -50.12
C ALA A 22 -40.02 -95.68 -50.04
N ASN A 23 -41.02 -96.51 -49.78
CA ASN A 23 -41.17 -97.96 -49.75
C ASN A 23 -40.34 -98.90 -50.64
N GLU A 24 -40.35 -100.16 -50.17
CA GLU A 24 -40.26 -101.47 -50.86
C GLU A 24 -38.90 -102.12 -51.11
N GLY A 25 -38.76 -103.39 -50.68
CA GLY A 25 -37.78 -104.33 -51.25
C GLY A 25 -37.07 -105.32 -50.33
N HIS A 26 -37.84 -106.20 -49.69
CA HIS A 26 -37.56 -107.61 -49.35
C HIS A 26 -36.16 -108.27 -49.60
N ILE A 27 -35.71 -108.99 -48.54
CA ILE A 27 -34.88 -110.23 -48.43
C ILE A 27 -33.39 -110.24 -48.87
N LYS A 28 -32.45 -110.39 -47.91
CA LYS A 28 -31.81 -111.67 -47.51
C LYS A 28 -30.51 -111.47 -46.73
N THR A 29 -30.30 -112.43 -45.84
CA THR A 29 -29.02 -112.99 -45.35
C THR A 29 -28.25 -112.18 -44.32
N GLU A 30 -28.22 -112.74 -43.10
CA GLU A 30 -27.08 -112.64 -42.19
C GLU A 30 -25.75 -112.78 -42.94
N PRO A 31 -24.71 -112.12 -42.42
CA PRO A 31 -23.48 -112.83 -42.16
C PRO A 31 -23.11 -112.69 -40.69
N SER A 32 -23.19 -113.82 -39.99
CA SER A 32 -22.17 -114.33 -39.07
C SER A 32 -21.21 -113.30 -38.49
N PHE A 33 -21.40 -113.01 -37.21
CA PHE A 33 -20.38 -112.48 -36.30
C PHE A 33 -19.05 -113.22 -36.50
N SER A 34 -18.08 -112.56 -37.13
CA SER A 34 -16.68 -112.96 -37.10
C SER A 34 -15.97 -112.02 -36.13
N ILE A 35 -15.58 -112.57 -34.98
CA ILE A 35 -14.74 -111.93 -33.97
C ILE A 35 -13.33 -111.82 -34.58
N GLU A 36 -13.12 -110.81 -35.42
CA GLU A 36 -11.79 -110.43 -35.90
C GLU A 36 -11.16 -109.44 -34.91
N LYS A 37 -10.27 -109.98 -34.08
CA LYS A 37 -9.07 -109.34 -33.51
C LYS A 37 -9.25 -107.89 -33.00
N MET A 38 -9.83 -107.74 -31.81
CA MET A 38 -9.67 -106.51 -31.02
C MET A 38 -8.21 -106.34 -30.62
N ASP A 39 -7.57 -105.29 -31.14
CA ASP A 39 -6.22 -104.87 -30.76
C ASP A 39 -6.29 -104.06 -29.47
N PHE A 40 -6.05 -104.72 -28.34
CA PHE A 40 -6.20 -104.12 -27.00
C PHE A 40 -5.23 -102.95 -26.76
N ASP A 41 -4.08 -102.94 -27.43
CA ASP A 41 -3.10 -101.86 -27.31
C ASP A 41 -3.61 -100.58 -27.98
N ALA A 42 -4.21 -100.69 -29.17
CA ALA A 42 -4.83 -99.54 -29.85
C ALA A 42 -6.04 -98.96 -29.07
N ILE A 43 -6.80 -99.81 -28.38
CA ILE A 43 -7.89 -99.37 -27.49
C ILE A 43 -7.33 -98.66 -26.26
N ALA A 44 -6.23 -99.15 -25.68
CA ALA A 44 -5.57 -98.52 -24.53
C ALA A 44 -5.04 -97.12 -24.89
N ASP A 45 -4.35 -96.98 -26.04
CA ASP A 45 -3.87 -95.69 -26.54
C ASP A 45 -5.03 -94.70 -26.78
N GLN A 46 -6.16 -95.20 -27.30
CA GLN A 46 -7.35 -94.38 -27.51
C GLN A 46 -7.99 -93.92 -26.19
N VAL A 47 -7.98 -94.78 -25.16
CA VAL A 47 -8.45 -94.41 -23.81
C VAL A 47 -7.54 -93.37 -23.18
N GLU A 48 -6.22 -93.49 -23.31
CA GLU A 48 -5.27 -92.51 -22.79
C GLU A 48 -5.40 -91.14 -23.50
N ALA A 49 -5.55 -91.14 -24.83
CA ALA A 49 -5.83 -89.92 -25.59
C ALA A 49 -7.13 -89.23 -25.14
N LEU A 50 -8.21 -90.00 -24.96
CA LEU A 50 -9.49 -89.47 -24.46
C LEU A 50 -9.39 -88.96 -23.01
N GLN A 51 -8.60 -89.60 -22.15
CA GLN A 51 -8.34 -89.12 -20.79
C GLN A 51 -7.61 -87.77 -20.82
N HIS A 52 -6.64 -87.60 -21.72
CA HIS A 52 -5.88 -86.37 -21.87
C HIS A 52 -6.69 -85.23 -22.49
N GLU A 53 -7.62 -85.54 -23.41
CA GLU A 53 -8.59 -84.58 -23.94
C GLU A 53 -9.60 -84.15 -22.87
N LEU A 54 -10.08 -85.10 -22.07
CA LEU A 54 -11.01 -84.84 -20.98
C LEU A 54 -10.37 -83.98 -19.88
N SER A 55 -9.10 -84.22 -19.52
CA SER A 55 -8.38 -83.38 -18.56
C SER A 55 -8.18 -81.96 -19.09
N TYR A 56 -7.80 -81.81 -20.36
CA TYR A 56 -7.67 -80.50 -21.00
C TYR A 56 -9.01 -79.74 -21.05
N ALA A 57 -10.11 -80.43 -21.34
CA ALA A 57 -11.45 -79.84 -21.31
C ALA A 57 -11.83 -79.35 -19.90
N TYR A 58 -11.50 -80.10 -18.84
CA TYR A 58 -11.74 -79.67 -17.46
C TYR A 58 -10.93 -78.43 -17.09
N GLU A 59 -9.65 -78.36 -17.46
CA GLU A 59 -8.80 -77.18 -17.23
C GLU A 59 -9.37 -75.94 -17.94
N LEU A 60 -9.84 -76.09 -19.19
CA LEU A 60 -10.47 -75.00 -19.93
C LEU A 60 -11.76 -74.52 -19.25
N CYS A 61 -12.57 -75.44 -18.75
CA CYS A 61 -13.77 -75.12 -17.99
C CYS A 61 -13.45 -74.38 -16.68
N GLU A 62 -12.40 -74.79 -15.96
CA GLU A 62 -11.94 -74.12 -14.75
C GLU A 62 -11.47 -72.68 -15.05
N GLN A 63 -10.66 -72.49 -16.09
CA GLN A 63 -10.22 -71.16 -16.53
C GLN A 63 -11.41 -70.27 -16.92
N ALA A 64 -12.40 -70.81 -17.63
CA ALA A 64 -13.62 -70.08 -17.98
C ALA A 64 -14.42 -69.67 -16.73
N ASN A 65 -14.54 -70.54 -15.73
CA ASN A 65 -15.20 -70.23 -14.46
C ASN A 65 -14.49 -69.09 -13.71
N LEU A 66 -13.15 -69.12 -13.63
CA LEU A 66 -12.37 -68.03 -13.03
C LEU A 66 -12.58 -66.70 -13.75
N GLN A 67 -12.67 -66.70 -15.08
CA GLN A 67 -12.99 -65.49 -15.84
C GLN A 67 -14.40 -64.99 -15.57
N PHE A 68 -15.40 -65.88 -15.46
CA PHE A 68 -16.76 -65.49 -15.10
C PHE A 68 -16.84 -64.88 -13.71
N ASP A 69 -16.10 -65.41 -12.73
CA ASP A 69 -16.05 -64.85 -11.39
C ASP A 69 -15.39 -63.47 -11.37
N LYS A 70 -14.32 -63.27 -12.14
CA LYS A 70 -13.74 -61.94 -12.35
C LYS A 70 -14.77 -60.96 -12.91
N TYR A 71 -15.50 -61.34 -13.96
CA TYR A 71 -16.53 -60.48 -14.53
C TYR A 71 -17.68 -60.20 -13.55
N ARG A 72 -18.04 -61.13 -12.68
CA ARG A 72 -19.05 -60.90 -11.64
C ARG A 72 -18.61 -59.82 -10.65
N VAL A 73 -17.34 -59.84 -10.23
CA VAL A 73 -16.76 -58.81 -9.36
C VAL A 73 -16.74 -57.46 -10.07
N ASP A 74 -16.24 -57.40 -11.30
CA ASP A 74 -16.18 -56.15 -12.09
C ASP A 74 -17.57 -55.55 -12.30
N ILE A 75 -18.58 -56.38 -12.61
CA ILE A 75 -19.98 -55.94 -12.75
C ILE A 75 -20.53 -55.40 -11.43
N HIS A 76 -20.20 -56.03 -10.30
CA HIS A 76 -20.64 -55.57 -8.99
C HIS A 76 -20.04 -54.20 -8.66
N GLU A 77 -18.72 -54.04 -8.87
CA GLU A 77 -18.03 -52.76 -8.66
C GLU A 77 -18.59 -51.64 -9.54
N LEU A 78 -18.83 -51.93 -10.83
CA LEU A 78 -19.46 -50.98 -11.75
C LEU A 78 -20.88 -50.59 -11.32
N LYS A 79 -21.66 -51.52 -10.76
CA LYS A 79 -22.99 -51.21 -10.21
C LYS A 79 -22.88 -50.30 -8.99
N THR A 80 -21.94 -50.56 -8.09
CA THR A 80 -21.74 -49.73 -6.89
C THR A 80 -21.30 -48.32 -7.25
N THR A 81 -20.32 -48.17 -8.15
CA THR A 81 -19.85 -46.86 -8.61
C THR A 81 -20.96 -46.09 -9.31
N LEU A 82 -21.74 -46.74 -10.18
CA LEU A 82 -22.87 -46.11 -10.86
C LEU A 82 -23.99 -45.67 -9.90
N ALA A 83 -24.23 -46.43 -8.82
CA ALA A 83 -25.15 -46.01 -7.76
C ALA A 83 -24.64 -44.77 -7.01
N ASN A 84 -23.34 -44.73 -6.69
CA ASN A 84 -22.71 -43.59 -6.04
C ASN A 84 -22.78 -42.33 -6.91
N GLU A 85 -22.48 -42.44 -8.20
CA GLU A 85 -22.58 -41.32 -9.15
C GLU A 85 -24.02 -40.82 -9.31
N ARG A 86 -25.01 -41.71 -9.31
CA ARG A 86 -26.43 -41.32 -9.33
C ARG A 86 -26.82 -40.54 -8.07
N ASN A 87 -26.36 -40.97 -6.90
CA ASN A 87 -26.60 -40.26 -5.64
C ASN A 87 -25.90 -38.90 -5.61
N ALA A 88 -24.64 -38.83 -6.06
CA ALA A 88 -23.90 -37.57 -6.17
C ALA A 88 -24.60 -36.59 -7.11
N LYS A 89 -25.07 -37.07 -8.27
CA LYS A 89 -25.86 -36.26 -9.22
C LYS A 89 -27.15 -35.73 -8.60
N ALA A 90 -27.89 -36.56 -7.85
CA ALA A 90 -29.12 -36.13 -7.18
C ALA A 90 -28.85 -35.04 -6.14
N ASN A 91 -27.78 -35.19 -5.34
CA ASN A 91 -27.36 -34.18 -4.36
C ASN A 91 -27.00 -32.84 -5.04
N LEU A 92 -26.21 -32.88 -6.11
CA LEU A 92 -25.85 -31.68 -6.88
C LEU A 92 -27.07 -31.02 -7.52
N GLN A 93 -28.03 -31.80 -8.03
CA GLN A 93 -29.27 -31.26 -8.57
C GLN A 93 -30.09 -30.55 -7.48
N HIS A 94 -30.17 -31.13 -6.28
CA HIS A 94 -30.84 -30.49 -5.16
C HIS A 94 -30.16 -29.16 -4.79
N GLN A 95 -28.83 -29.15 -4.64
CA GLN A 95 -28.06 -27.93 -4.35
C GLN A 95 -28.23 -26.86 -5.44
N LEU A 96 -28.28 -27.25 -6.72
CA LEU A 96 -28.51 -26.32 -7.81
C LEU A 96 -29.92 -25.69 -7.74
N THR A 97 -30.93 -26.47 -7.35
CA THR A 97 -32.29 -25.94 -7.19
C THR A 97 -32.40 -24.97 -6.02
N THR A 98 -31.74 -25.27 -4.89
CA THR A 98 -31.70 -24.37 -3.73
C THR A 98 -30.99 -23.06 -4.07
N GLU A 99 -29.83 -23.12 -4.74
CA GLU A 99 -29.09 -21.92 -5.16
C GLU A 99 -29.88 -21.09 -6.17
N ARG A 100 -30.59 -21.72 -7.10
CA ARG A 100 -31.48 -21.00 -8.03
C ARG A 100 -32.58 -20.25 -7.29
N SER A 101 -33.20 -20.87 -6.29
CA SER A 101 -34.24 -20.21 -5.50
C SER A 101 -33.68 -19.02 -4.71
N HIS A 102 -32.51 -19.18 -4.10
CA HIS A 102 -31.81 -18.10 -3.40
C HIS A 102 -31.46 -16.93 -4.35
N ASN A 103 -30.98 -17.24 -5.56
CA ASN A 103 -30.64 -16.21 -6.55
C ASN A 103 -31.87 -15.37 -6.97
N VAL A 104 -33.04 -15.99 -7.08
CA VAL A 104 -34.29 -15.27 -7.38
C VAL A 104 -34.63 -14.28 -6.27
N VAL A 105 -34.54 -14.70 -5.01
CA VAL A 105 -34.80 -13.82 -3.84
C VAL A 105 -33.83 -12.64 -3.80
N LEU A 106 -32.54 -12.90 -4.02
CA LEU A 106 -31.52 -11.84 -4.06
C LEU A 106 -31.80 -10.85 -5.19
N ARG A 107 -32.21 -11.32 -6.38
CA ARG A 107 -32.58 -10.44 -7.49
C ARG A 107 -33.78 -9.55 -7.17
N THR A 108 -34.80 -10.10 -6.49
CA THR A 108 -35.95 -9.30 -6.07
C THR A 108 -35.56 -8.24 -5.05
N GLN A 109 -34.68 -8.57 -4.10
CA GLN A 109 -34.18 -7.60 -3.11
C GLN A 109 -33.40 -6.46 -3.78
N ILE A 110 -32.46 -6.79 -4.67
CA ILE A 110 -31.69 -5.79 -5.43
C ILE A 110 -32.62 -4.87 -6.22
N HIS A 111 -33.69 -5.41 -6.80
CA HIS A 111 -34.67 -4.60 -7.53
C HIS A 111 -35.40 -3.62 -6.60
N GLN A 112 -35.81 -4.08 -5.42
CA GLN A 112 -36.48 -3.26 -4.42
C GLN A 112 -35.57 -2.15 -3.88
N ASP A 113 -34.33 -2.47 -3.53
CA ASP A 113 -33.34 -1.50 -3.05
C ASP A 113 -33.06 -0.43 -4.13
N LYS A 114 -33.03 -0.82 -5.41
CA LYS A 114 -32.88 0.11 -6.53
C LYS A 114 -34.06 1.08 -6.64
N LEU A 115 -35.28 0.64 -6.34
CA LEU A 115 -36.46 1.52 -6.32
C LEU A 115 -36.39 2.49 -5.14
N GLU A 116 -35.99 2.01 -3.97
CA GLU A 116 -35.81 2.88 -2.78
C GLU A 116 -34.74 3.93 -3.00
N LEU A 117 -33.59 3.55 -3.57
CA LEU A 117 -32.52 4.50 -3.92
C LEU A 117 -33.00 5.59 -4.89
N LYS A 118 -33.82 5.24 -5.87
CA LYS A 118 -34.43 6.22 -6.78
C LYS A 118 -35.34 7.19 -6.02
N ARG A 119 -36.16 6.69 -5.09
CA ARG A 119 -37.03 7.52 -4.26
C ARG A 119 -36.22 8.47 -3.37
N CYS A 120 -35.18 7.98 -2.69
CA CYS A 120 -34.28 8.78 -1.87
C CYS A 120 -33.59 9.87 -2.69
N ARG A 121 -33.14 9.56 -3.91
CA ARG A 121 -32.54 10.55 -4.82
C ARG A 121 -33.50 11.69 -5.15
N VAL A 122 -34.76 11.38 -5.49
CA VAL A 122 -35.78 12.41 -5.78
C VAL A 122 -36.00 13.32 -4.58
N ILE A 123 -36.15 12.74 -3.38
CA ILE A 123 -36.33 13.52 -2.15
C ILE A 123 -35.12 14.40 -1.88
N ALA A 124 -33.90 13.88 -2.02
CA ALA A 124 -32.68 14.65 -1.84
C ALA A 124 -32.60 15.83 -2.81
N THR A 125 -32.95 15.64 -4.08
CA THR A 125 -32.99 16.74 -5.07
C THR A 125 -34.03 17.80 -4.72
N GLN A 126 -35.19 17.39 -4.20
CA GLN A 126 -36.23 18.32 -3.76
C GLN A 126 -35.80 19.14 -2.54
N LEU A 127 -35.16 18.50 -1.55
CA LEU A 127 -34.63 19.17 -0.38
C LEU A 127 -33.49 20.14 -0.74
N GLN A 128 -32.61 19.74 -1.67
CA GLN A 128 -31.56 20.62 -2.18
C GLN A 128 -32.14 21.86 -2.87
N ALA A 129 -33.18 21.69 -3.70
CA ALA A 129 -33.83 22.82 -4.35
C ALA A 129 -34.47 23.79 -3.34
N ARG A 130 -35.10 23.26 -2.27
CA ARG A 130 -35.64 24.10 -1.19
C ARG A 130 -34.54 24.86 -0.44
N LEU A 131 -33.44 24.17 -0.10
CA LEU A 131 -32.31 24.81 0.58
C LEU A 131 -31.73 25.95 -0.24
N ASN A 132 -31.60 25.78 -1.55
CA ASN A 132 -31.12 26.83 -2.44
C ASN A 132 -32.08 28.03 -2.47
N ALA A 133 -33.39 27.79 -2.57
CA ALA A 133 -34.39 28.87 -2.56
C ALA A 133 -34.39 29.67 -1.24
N GLU A 134 -34.29 28.99 -0.10
CA GLU A 134 -34.17 29.65 1.23
C GLU A 134 -32.85 30.43 1.34
N SER A 135 -31.75 29.91 0.79
CA SER A 135 -30.45 30.59 0.78
C SER A 135 -30.49 31.87 -0.06
N ASP A 136 -31.13 31.82 -1.24
CA ASP A 136 -31.30 32.99 -2.11
C ASP A 136 -32.19 34.05 -1.45
N SER A 137 -33.26 33.62 -0.78
CA SER A 137 -34.14 34.50 0.01
C SER A 137 -33.37 35.21 1.12
N LEU A 138 -32.58 34.46 1.89
CA LEU A 138 -31.76 35.00 2.97
C LEU A 138 -30.69 35.98 2.45
N ALA A 139 -30.08 35.70 1.30
CA ALA A 139 -29.12 36.60 0.67
C ALA A 139 -29.77 37.93 0.26
N SER A 140 -30.99 37.89 -0.28
CA SER A 140 -31.77 39.08 -0.61
C SER A 140 -32.11 39.92 0.63
N MET A 141 -32.60 39.27 1.70
CA MET A 141 -32.89 39.93 2.98
C MET A 141 -31.63 40.57 3.58
N THR A 142 -30.49 39.87 3.53
CA THR A 142 -29.21 40.38 4.04
C THR A 142 -28.74 41.60 3.24
N LYS A 143 -28.90 41.59 1.92
CA LYS A 143 -28.59 42.74 1.07
C LYS A 143 -29.48 43.95 1.41
N HIS A 144 -30.77 43.71 1.65
CA HIS A 144 -31.69 44.77 2.08
C HIS A 144 -31.30 45.35 3.44
N ALA A 145 -30.98 44.50 4.43
CA ALA A 145 -30.52 44.93 5.75
C ALA A 145 -29.26 45.81 5.66
N ARG A 146 -28.24 45.40 4.88
CA ARG A 146 -27.03 46.21 4.65
C ARG A 146 -27.34 47.56 4.00
N THR A 147 -28.30 47.59 3.08
CA THR A 147 -28.72 48.86 2.46
C THR A 147 -29.36 49.79 3.48
N MET A 148 -30.19 49.24 4.39
CA MET A 148 -30.78 50.00 5.49
C MET A 148 -29.72 50.49 6.48
N GLU A 149 -28.75 49.66 6.84
CA GLU A 149 -27.62 50.05 7.69
C GLU A 149 -26.82 51.21 7.08
N SER A 150 -26.49 51.15 5.79
CA SER A 150 -25.80 52.24 5.09
C SER A 150 -26.57 53.56 5.21
N ARG A 151 -27.89 53.52 4.97
CA ARG A 151 -28.74 54.72 5.09
C ARG A 151 -28.82 55.25 6.53
N MET A 152 -28.78 54.37 7.53
CA MET A 152 -28.73 54.78 8.93
C MET A 152 -27.40 55.45 9.26
N VAL A 153 -26.28 54.93 8.77
CA VAL A 153 -24.95 55.55 8.94
C VAL A 153 -24.91 56.92 8.27
N ASP A 154 -25.43 57.04 7.05
CA ASP A 154 -25.51 58.33 6.34
C ASP A 154 -26.35 59.35 7.11
N ALA A 155 -27.53 58.94 7.61
CA ALA A 155 -28.39 59.80 8.42
C ALA A 155 -27.73 60.21 9.76
N GLN A 156 -26.96 59.31 10.37
CA GLN A 156 -26.18 59.60 11.57
C GLN A 156 -25.07 60.62 11.29
N PHE A 157 -24.40 60.50 10.15
CA PHE A 157 -23.39 61.46 9.71
C PHE A 157 -23.99 62.85 9.48
N GLU A 158 -25.12 62.95 8.80
CA GLU A 158 -25.85 64.21 8.62
C GLU A 158 -26.25 64.85 9.95
N LEU A 159 -26.70 64.03 10.91
CA LEU A 159 -27.07 64.49 12.25
C LEU A 159 -25.84 65.03 13.01
N ASP A 160 -24.69 64.38 12.92
CA ASP A 160 -23.46 64.83 13.56
C ASP A 160 -22.85 66.06 12.85
N TYR A 161 -23.00 66.16 11.52
CA TYR A 161 -22.68 67.38 10.76
C TYR A 161 -23.54 68.57 11.22
N LEU A 162 -24.85 68.37 11.37
CA LEU A 162 -25.77 69.38 11.91
C LEU A 162 -25.41 69.80 13.35
N LYS A 163 -25.01 68.85 14.21
CA LYS A 163 -24.49 69.17 15.56
C LYS A 163 -23.21 70.00 15.53
N CYS A 164 -22.34 69.77 14.56
CA CYS A 164 -21.11 70.55 14.39
C CYS A 164 -21.41 71.95 13.85
N ALA A 165 -22.32 72.06 12.87
CA ALA A 165 -22.74 73.34 12.29
C ALA A 165 -23.52 74.24 13.29
N THR A 166 -24.15 73.64 14.31
CA THR A 166 -24.89 74.36 15.36
C THR A 166 -24.05 74.71 16.60
N LYS A 167 -22.81 74.22 16.70
CA LYS A 167 -21.87 74.60 17.76
C LYS A 167 -21.01 75.79 17.33
N ILE A 168 -21.39 76.98 17.80
CA ILE A 168 -20.56 78.19 17.74
C ILE A 168 -19.37 78.01 18.73
N GLU A 169 -18.17 77.94 18.14
CA GLU A 169 -16.80 78.17 18.64
C GLU A 169 -16.30 77.53 19.96
N GLN A 170 -15.20 76.74 19.86
CA GLN A 170 -13.86 77.18 20.27
C GLN A 170 -12.76 76.20 19.76
N PRO A 171 -11.59 76.71 19.30
CA PRO A 171 -10.54 75.89 18.70
C PRO A 171 -9.46 75.51 19.72
N LEU A 172 -9.12 74.23 19.83
CA LEU A 172 -7.81 73.83 20.34
C LEU A 172 -7.38 72.46 19.80
N HIS A 173 -6.12 72.44 19.34
CA HIS A 173 -5.28 71.30 18.99
C HIS A 173 -5.34 70.76 17.55
N THR A 174 -4.48 71.36 16.74
CA THR A 174 -3.70 70.76 15.65
C THR A 174 -3.20 69.34 15.98
N PRO A 175 -3.49 68.33 15.15
CA PRO A 175 -2.57 67.22 14.95
C PRO A 175 -1.66 67.55 13.77
N ALA A 176 -0.36 67.38 14.03
CA ALA A 176 0.73 67.59 13.10
C ALA A 176 0.45 67.01 11.71
N ALA A 177 0.71 67.84 10.70
CA ALA A 177 0.92 67.39 9.33
C ALA A 177 1.98 66.27 9.34
N GLN A 178 1.56 65.06 8.99
CA GLN A 178 2.48 63.95 8.76
C GLN A 178 3.26 64.25 7.48
N ASN A 179 4.57 64.23 7.61
CA ASN A 179 5.53 64.39 6.52
C ASN A 179 5.26 63.32 5.43
N PRO A 180 5.04 63.70 4.15
CA PRO A 180 4.80 62.74 3.07
C PRO A 180 6.04 61.89 2.71
N ASP A 181 7.23 62.29 3.19
CA ASP A 181 8.51 61.65 2.86
C ASP A 181 9.01 60.65 3.91
N THR A 182 8.22 60.35 4.95
CA THR A 182 8.59 59.30 5.91
C THR A 182 8.29 57.91 5.33
N PRO A 183 9.29 57.04 5.12
CA PRO A 183 9.03 55.68 4.65
C PRO A 183 8.15 54.96 5.67
N LEU A 184 7.15 54.23 5.17
CA LEU A 184 6.25 53.43 6.01
C LEU A 184 7.08 52.54 6.94
N PRO A 185 6.73 52.45 8.23
CA PRO A 185 7.48 51.64 9.17
C PRO A 185 7.49 50.18 8.71
N ALA A 186 8.69 49.58 8.72
CA ALA A 186 8.89 48.20 8.34
C ALA A 186 8.05 47.26 9.20
N GLN A 187 7.08 46.57 8.59
CA GLN A 187 6.16 45.68 9.30
C GLN A 187 6.89 44.38 9.69
N PRO A 188 7.02 44.04 10.99
CA PRO A 188 7.59 42.77 11.40
C PRO A 188 6.65 41.61 11.05
N PHE A 189 7.22 40.47 10.72
CA PHE A 189 6.47 39.26 10.43
C PHE A 189 7.26 37.98 10.77
N VAL A 190 6.52 36.87 10.83
CA VAL A 190 7.03 35.51 10.91
C VAL A 190 6.42 34.70 9.77
N VAL A 191 7.12 33.66 9.33
CA VAL A 191 6.64 32.81 8.23
C VAL A 191 6.62 31.34 8.64
N VAL A 192 5.60 30.63 8.17
CA VAL A 192 5.46 29.18 8.27
C VAL A 192 5.52 28.60 6.87
N LEU A 193 6.51 27.77 6.60
CA LEU A 193 6.68 27.05 5.35
C LEU A 193 6.36 25.59 5.61
N VAL A 194 5.32 25.09 4.96
CA VAL A 194 4.84 23.71 5.13
C VAL A 194 5.02 22.96 3.82
N ASP A 195 5.74 21.86 3.89
CA ASP A 195 5.71 20.84 2.85
C ASP A 195 4.44 20.02 3.05
N GLY A 196 3.50 20.10 2.11
CA GLY A 196 2.29 19.29 2.13
C GLY A 196 2.57 17.83 1.79
N ASP A 197 3.58 17.55 0.96
CA ASP A 197 3.85 16.23 0.40
C ASP A 197 4.67 15.35 1.36
N ALA A 198 5.62 15.94 2.10
CA ALA A 198 6.48 15.24 3.08
C ALA A 198 5.72 14.55 4.23
N TYR A 199 4.43 14.81 4.35
CA TYR A 199 3.55 14.26 5.39
C TYR A 199 2.47 13.33 4.82
N SER A 200 2.67 12.83 3.59
CA SER A 200 1.84 11.79 2.98
C SER A 200 2.39 10.39 3.30
N VAL A 201 1.55 9.52 3.88
CA VAL A 201 1.87 8.09 4.04
C VAL A 201 1.53 7.38 2.74
N GLY A 202 2.45 7.32 1.78
CA GLY A 202 2.14 6.77 0.46
C GLY A 202 3.31 6.33 -0.41
N ASP A 203 4.50 6.08 0.13
CA ASP A 203 5.67 5.69 -0.69
C ASP A 203 6.30 4.34 -0.26
N PHE A 204 5.55 3.46 0.42
CA PHE A 204 6.08 2.15 0.87
C PHE A 204 5.41 0.92 0.25
N THR A 205 4.63 1.09 -0.81
CA THR A 205 4.10 -0.07 -1.56
C THR A 205 4.55 0.02 -3.00
N ASP A 206 5.71 -0.60 -3.27
CA ASP A 206 6.13 -0.97 -4.61
C ASP A 206 4.99 -1.73 -5.32
N GLY A 207 4.28 -1.05 -6.23
CA GLY A 207 3.58 -1.66 -7.34
C GLY A 207 2.36 -2.56 -7.05
N ILE A 208 1.80 -2.62 -5.84
CA ILE A 208 0.55 -3.38 -5.58
C ILE A 208 -0.63 -2.43 -5.34
N PRO A 209 -1.62 -2.37 -6.26
CA PRO A 209 -2.87 -1.67 -6.00
C PRO A 209 -3.68 -2.48 -4.98
N SER A 210 -3.70 -2.03 -3.73
CA SER A 210 -4.60 -2.56 -2.70
C SER A 210 -5.92 -1.78 -2.73
N PRO A 211 -7.10 -2.44 -2.67
CA PRO A 211 -8.40 -1.76 -2.57
C PRO A 211 -8.59 -0.97 -1.26
N ILE A 212 -7.62 -1.03 -0.35
CA ILE A 212 -7.61 -0.38 0.95
C ILE A 212 -6.73 0.89 0.94
N ALA A 213 -5.98 1.14 -0.15
CA ALA A 213 -4.98 2.23 -0.25
C ALA A 213 -5.55 3.61 -0.65
N ASP A 214 -6.86 3.74 -0.89
CA ASP A 214 -7.47 5.01 -1.34
C ASP A 214 -7.57 6.10 -0.27
N ALA A 215 -7.15 5.83 0.97
CA ALA A 215 -7.02 6.86 2.00
C ALA A 215 -5.59 7.41 1.99
N PHE A 216 -5.33 8.45 1.19
CA PHE A 216 -4.15 9.29 1.37
C PHE A 216 -4.25 9.95 2.75
N TYR A 217 -3.53 9.39 3.73
CA TYR A 217 -3.45 9.96 5.07
C TYR A 217 -2.50 11.15 5.02
N PHE A 218 -3.08 12.34 4.86
CA PHE A 218 -2.39 13.56 5.23
C PHE A 218 -2.26 13.65 6.74
N GLN A 219 -1.09 14.06 7.21
CA GLN A 219 -0.78 14.11 8.64
C GLN A 219 -1.35 15.33 9.38
N TRP A 220 -2.30 16.07 8.79
CA TRP A 220 -3.16 16.99 9.55
C TRP A 220 -3.86 16.22 10.69
N THR A 221 -4.02 16.80 11.87
CA THR A 221 -4.62 16.07 12.99
C THR A 221 -6.05 15.61 12.65
N PRO A 222 -6.43 14.33 12.90
CA PRO A 222 -7.77 13.82 12.58
C PRO A 222 -8.88 14.61 13.27
N GLU A 223 -8.56 15.24 14.39
CA GLU A 223 -9.47 16.13 15.11
C GLU A 223 -10.02 17.23 14.22
N LEU A 224 -9.27 17.73 13.22
CA LEU A 224 -9.74 18.77 12.31
C LEU A 224 -11.01 18.36 11.54
N PHE A 225 -11.21 17.06 11.32
CA PHE A 225 -12.27 16.48 10.49
C PHE A 225 -13.46 15.95 11.32
N VAL A 226 -13.50 16.22 12.63
CA VAL A 226 -14.61 15.84 13.51
C VAL A 226 -15.71 16.91 13.45
N THR A 227 -16.96 16.46 13.30
CA THR A 227 -18.15 17.31 13.16
C THR A 227 -18.45 18.21 14.37
N ASP A 228 -17.87 17.92 15.54
CA ASP A 228 -18.17 18.61 16.81
C ASP A 228 -17.21 19.75 17.14
N ASN A 229 -16.39 20.22 16.18
CA ASN A 229 -15.46 21.33 16.40
C ASN A 229 -16.19 22.68 16.45
N TYR A 230 -16.87 22.95 17.56
CA TYR A 230 -17.40 24.26 17.90
C TYR A 230 -16.30 25.12 18.53
N ILE A 231 -16.11 26.34 18.03
CA ILE A 231 -15.29 27.34 18.74
C ILE A 231 -16.18 27.94 19.83
N SER A 232 -15.94 27.57 21.10
CA SER A 232 -16.50 28.29 22.24
C SER A 232 -15.97 29.72 22.25
N GLY A 233 -16.80 30.69 21.84
CA GLY A 233 -16.42 32.11 21.86
C GLY A 233 -17.21 33.09 20.97
N ARG A 234 -18.38 32.72 20.43
CA ARG A 234 -19.25 33.67 19.71
C ARG A 234 -20.69 33.56 20.23
N SER A 235 -21.32 34.73 20.37
CA SER A 235 -22.67 35.00 20.91
C SER A 235 -23.75 33.98 20.51
N GLU A 236 -24.61 33.66 21.47
CA GLU A 236 -25.62 32.58 21.50
C GLU A 236 -26.84 32.72 20.55
N THR A 237 -26.72 33.44 19.42
CA THR A 237 -27.90 33.71 18.56
C THR A 237 -27.91 33.03 17.19
N GLU A 238 -26.92 32.21 16.85
CA GLU A 238 -26.93 31.40 15.63
C GLU A 238 -26.37 30.01 15.93
N ASN A 239 -27.07 28.93 15.55
CA ASN A 239 -26.50 27.58 15.56
C ASN A 239 -25.18 27.62 14.77
N PRO A 240 -24.00 27.41 15.39
CA PRO A 240 -22.74 27.62 14.68
C PRO A 240 -22.61 26.55 13.61
N ALA A 241 -22.53 26.95 12.34
CA ALA A 241 -22.19 26.05 11.26
C ALA A 241 -20.88 25.31 11.62
N PRO A 242 -20.79 24.00 11.35
CA PRO A 242 -19.58 23.23 11.65
C PRO A 242 -18.37 23.90 10.98
N VAL A 243 -17.33 24.20 11.76
CA VAL A 243 -16.15 24.90 11.25
C VAL A 243 -15.43 23.99 10.26
N ALA A 244 -15.33 24.45 9.02
CA ALA A 244 -14.72 23.68 7.95
C ALA A 244 -13.24 23.36 8.26
N PRO A 245 -12.75 22.13 7.99
CA PRO A 245 -11.46 21.64 8.49
C PRO A 245 -10.26 22.48 8.04
N GLY A 246 -10.27 22.99 6.81
CA GLY A 246 -9.18 23.86 6.31
C GLY A 246 -9.11 25.18 7.08
N ALA A 247 -10.27 25.79 7.36
CA ALA A 247 -10.36 27.00 8.16
C ALA A 247 -9.96 26.77 9.63
N LEU A 248 -10.29 25.60 10.18
CA LEU A 248 -9.85 25.23 11.51
C LEU A 248 -8.32 25.04 11.57
N ALA A 249 -7.72 24.39 10.57
CA ALA A 249 -6.28 24.21 10.46
C ALA A 249 -5.53 25.55 10.43
N ALA A 250 -5.97 26.50 9.59
CA ALA A 250 -5.41 27.85 9.55
C ALA A 250 -5.51 28.56 10.91
N THR A 251 -6.65 28.42 11.58
CA THR A 251 -6.87 29.01 12.92
C THR A 251 -5.92 28.41 13.96
N ARG A 252 -5.73 27.08 13.95
CA ARG A 252 -4.84 26.38 14.88
C ARG A 252 -3.37 26.76 14.65
N ILE A 253 -2.90 26.83 13.39
CA ILE A 253 -1.54 27.33 13.08
C ILE A 253 -1.34 28.74 13.63
N ARG A 254 -2.27 29.66 13.34
CA ARG A 254 -2.19 31.03 13.83
C ARG A 254 -2.10 31.10 15.36
N THR A 255 -2.89 30.27 16.05
CA THR A 255 -2.88 30.16 17.51
C THR A 255 -1.53 29.65 18.02
N GLU A 256 -0.98 28.58 17.45
CA GLU A 256 0.32 28.03 17.86
C GLU A 256 1.48 29.00 17.61
N VAL A 257 1.47 29.71 16.48
CA VAL A 257 2.46 30.76 16.19
C VAL A 257 2.34 31.93 17.16
N ASN A 258 1.11 32.39 17.46
CA ASN A 258 0.90 33.44 18.46
C ASN A 258 1.41 33.03 19.85
N LYS A 259 1.13 31.80 20.29
CA LYS A 259 1.68 31.25 21.53
C LYS A 259 3.21 31.30 21.52
N TYR A 260 3.83 30.91 20.41
CA TYR A 260 5.29 30.99 20.28
C TYR A 260 5.80 32.43 20.41
N ILE A 261 5.19 33.40 19.71
CA ILE A 261 5.56 34.82 19.77
C ILE A 261 5.51 35.34 21.21
N MET A 262 4.42 35.06 21.93
CA MET A 262 4.26 35.49 23.33
C MET A 262 5.32 34.88 24.25
N ASN A 263 5.74 33.64 23.98
CA ASN A 263 6.76 32.94 24.75
C ASN A 263 8.21 33.36 24.42
N GLN A 264 8.43 34.26 23.46
CA GLN A 264 9.78 34.73 23.10
C GLN A 264 10.26 35.95 23.92
N ASN A 265 9.57 36.33 25.00
CA ASN A 265 9.96 37.43 25.90
C ASN A 265 10.30 38.74 25.17
N GLY A 266 9.54 39.08 24.13
CA GLY A 266 9.72 40.33 23.36
C GLY A 266 10.79 40.28 22.25
N LYS A 267 11.47 39.16 22.02
CA LYS A 267 12.39 39.01 20.86
C LYS A 267 11.66 39.06 19.52
N ILE A 268 10.39 38.66 19.49
CA ILE A 268 9.52 38.80 18.33
C ILE A 268 8.43 39.81 18.71
N PRO A 269 8.22 40.89 17.93
CA PRO A 269 7.17 41.86 18.20
C PRO A 269 5.78 41.20 18.20
N ILE A 270 4.95 41.52 19.19
CA ILE A 270 3.60 40.93 19.36
C ILE A 270 2.68 41.21 18.15
N HIS A 271 2.87 42.36 17.49
CA HIS A 271 2.12 42.77 16.30
C HIS A 271 2.70 42.21 14.99
N SER A 272 3.59 41.21 15.06
CA SER A 272 4.15 40.56 13.89
C SER A 272 3.05 39.90 13.05
N LYS A 273 3.03 40.16 11.75
CA LYS A 273 2.14 39.45 10.83
C LYS A 273 2.58 37.99 10.71
N ILE A 274 1.62 37.09 10.51
CA ILE A 274 1.90 35.66 10.33
C ILE A 274 1.60 35.32 8.88
N ILE A 275 2.63 34.89 8.16
CA ILE A 275 2.52 34.37 6.79
C ILE A 275 2.59 32.85 6.89
N THR A 276 1.67 32.13 6.25
CA THR A 276 1.73 30.67 6.17
C THR A 276 1.62 30.25 4.72
N ARG A 277 2.55 29.43 4.24
CA ARG A 277 2.54 28.90 2.88
C ARG A 277 2.65 27.40 2.93
N VAL A 278 1.61 26.72 2.44
CA VAL A 278 1.60 25.27 2.29
C VAL A 278 1.83 24.95 0.82
N PHE A 279 2.86 24.15 0.51
CA PHE A 279 3.20 23.75 -0.84
C PHE A 279 2.88 22.29 -1.04
N CYS A 280 2.06 21.96 -2.03
CA CYS A 280 1.58 20.59 -2.22
C CYS A 280 1.35 20.30 -3.70
N ASN A 281 1.58 19.08 -4.16
CA ASN A 281 1.35 18.70 -5.55
C ASN A 281 -0.03 18.08 -5.77
N TYR A 282 -1.02 18.84 -6.26
CA TYR A 282 -2.41 18.37 -6.34
C TYR A 282 -2.58 17.14 -7.25
N SER A 283 -1.68 16.92 -8.21
CA SER A 283 -1.73 15.74 -9.09
C SER A 283 -1.45 14.42 -8.38
N ARG A 284 -0.76 14.45 -7.23
CA ARG A 284 -0.56 13.29 -6.36
C ARG A 284 -1.80 12.98 -5.50
N PHE A 285 -2.78 13.88 -5.48
CA PHE A 285 -3.94 13.85 -4.57
C PHE A 285 -5.25 13.78 -5.36
N ALA A 286 -5.47 12.66 -6.05
CA ALA A 286 -6.74 12.37 -6.73
C ALA A 286 -7.85 11.83 -5.81
N GLY A 287 -7.64 11.84 -4.48
CA GLY A 287 -8.53 11.25 -3.48
C GLY A 287 -9.09 12.25 -2.45
N HIS A 288 -9.98 11.75 -1.58
CA HIS A 288 -10.59 12.49 -0.48
C HIS A 288 -9.71 12.49 0.78
N PHE A 289 -9.80 13.51 1.64
CA PHE A 289 -9.48 13.35 3.05
C PHE A 289 -10.53 12.45 3.69
N VAL A 290 -10.24 11.16 3.88
CA VAL A 290 -11.12 10.25 4.62
C VAL A 290 -10.47 9.91 5.95
N SER A 291 -10.99 10.48 7.03
CA SER A 291 -10.70 10.00 8.37
C SER A 291 -11.41 8.66 8.58
N ARG A 292 -10.69 7.53 8.54
CA ARG A 292 -11.27 6.22 8.91
C ARG A 292 -11.59 6.06 10.40
N LEU A 293 -11.39 7.10 11.22
CA LEU A 293 -11.38 6.93 12.67
C LEU A 293 -12.75 7.00 13.34
N ARG A 294 -13.83 7.49 12.70
CA ARG A 294 -15.19 7.44 13.27
C ARG A 294 -16.28 7.39 12.20
N ARG A 295 -17.38 6.69 12.50
CA ARG A 295 -18.61 6.55 11.69
C ARG A 295 -19.26 7.88 11.20
N ASN A 296 -18.77 9.04 11.65
CA ASN A 296 -19.30 10.39 11.34
C ASN A 296 -18.27 11.35 10.69
N SER A 297 -17.17 10.86 10.10
CA SER A 297 -16.21 11.75 9.44
C SER A 297 -16.73 12.29 8.11
N ILE A 298 -16.66 13.60 7.89
CA ILE A 298 -16.92 14.21 6.59
C ILE A 298 -15.71 13.98 5.69
N GLY A 299 -15.91 13.33 4.54
CA GLY A 299 -14.90 13.29 3.50
C GLY A 299 -14.80 14.67 2.84
N VAL A 300 -13.67 15.36 3.02
CA VAL A 300 -13.44 16.69 2.40
C VAL A 300 -12.49 16.54 1.23
N TYR A 301 -12.85 17.11 0.07
CA TYR A 301 -11.93 17.12 -1.06
C TYR A 301 -10.74 18.03 -0.76
N TRP A 302 -9.57 17.63 -1.24
CA TRP A 302 -8.33 18.38 -1.07
C TRP A 302 -8.47 19.85 -1.49
N LYS A 303 -9.16 20.09 -2.61
CA LYS A 303 -9.43 21.44 -3.13
C LYS A 303 -10.25 22.27 -2.15
N ASP A 304 -11.29 21.70 -1.56
CA ASP A 304 -12.14 22.40 -0.60
C ASP A 304 -11.37 22.74 0.67
N PHE A 305 -10.52 21.83 1.16
CA PHE A 305 -9.63 22.11 2.29
C PHE A 305 -8.69 23.29 2.00
N ALA A 306 -8.06 23.29 0.83
CA ALA A 306 -7.15 24.37 0.41
C ALA A 306 -7.86 25.72 0.29
N VAL A 307 -9.07 25.74 -0.27
CA VAL A 307 -9.92 26.94 -0.37
C VAL A 307 -10.27 27.44 1.03
N GLN A 308 -10.81 26.58 1.90
CA GLN A 308 -11.17 26.94 3.28
C GLN A 308 -9.97 27.46 4.09
N PHE A 309 -8.79 26.87 3.88
CA PHE A 309 -7.56 27.31 4.53
C PHE A 309 -7.17 28.72 4.08
N THR A 310 -7.18 28.95 2.77
CA THR A 310 -6.77 30.22 2.15
C THR A 310 -7.75 31.36 2.49
N GLU A 311 -9.06 31.09 2.42
CA GLU A 311 -10.09 32.08 2.74
C GLU A 311 -10.11 32.50 4.20
N LYS A 312 -9.59 31.66 5.11
CA LYS A 312 -9.70 31.91 6.55
C LYS A 312 -8.81 33.05 7.04
N THR A 313 -7.63 33.26 6.44
CA THR A 313 -6.69 34.30 6.90
C THR A 313 -5.92 34.87 5.70
N PRO A 314 -5.89 36.21 5.51
CA PRO A 314 -5.37 36.82 4.27
C PRO A 314 -3.91 36.55 3.88
N LEU A 315 -3.07 36.07 4.80
CA LEU A 315 -1.65 35.77 4.57
C LEU A 315 -1.36 34.26 4.63
N PHE A 316 -2.41 33.45 4.53
CA PHE A 316 -2.35 32.01 4.58
C PHE A 316 -2.68 31.49 3.19
N ASP A 317 -1.70 30.89 2.55
CA ASP A 317 -1.81 30.46 1.17
C ASP A 317 -1.60 28.95 1.06
N PHE A 318 -2.44 28.32 0.23
CA PHE A 318 -2.31 26.93 -0.13
C PHE A 318 -1.97 26.81 -1.63
N PHE A 319 -0.73 26.44 -1.94
CA PHE A 319 -0.20 26.42 -3.30
C PHE A 319 -0.19 25.01 -3.90
N ASP A 320 -0.78 24.88 -5.09
CA ASP A 320 -0.49 23.76 -5.99
C ASP A 320 0.84 24.01 -6.70
N VAL A 321 1.80 23.11 -6.50
CA VAL A 321 3.13 23.22 -7.14
C VAL A 321 3.16 22.63 -8.55
N GLY A 322 2.05 22.04 -8.99
CA GLY A 322 1.92 21.41 -10.31
C GLY A 322 2.69 20.09 -10.41
N ARG A 323 2.91 19.62 -11.65
CA ARG A 323 3.54 18.31 -11.90
C ARG A 323 5.05 18.35 -11.63
N GLY A 324 5.55 17.32 -10.93
CA GLY A 324 6.98 17.12 -10.62
C GLY A 324 7.21 16.74 -9.17
N LYS A 325 8.21 15.89 -8.90
CA LYS A 325 8.52 15.39 -7.54
C LYS A 325 9.20 16.45 -6.67
N GLU A 326 10.08 17.27 -7.24
CA GLU A 326 10.95 18.20 -6.49
C GLU A 326 10.45 19.65 -6.51
N ARG A 327 9.27 19.90 -7.11
CA ARG A 327 8.73 21.26 -7.30
C ARG A 327 8.35 21.94 -5.98
N ALA A 328 7.90 21.17 -4.98
CA ALA A 328 7.60 21.69 -3.65
C ALA A 328 8.90 22.10 -2.94
N ASP A 329 9.90 21.22 -2.96
CA ASP A 329 11.21 21.43 -2.34
C ASP A 329 11.88 22.70 -2.85
N ASP A 330 11.91 22.90 -4.18
CA ASP A 330 12.49 24.09 -4.79
C ASP A 330 11.78 25.36 -4.33
N LYS A 331 10.44 25.36 -4.30
CA LYS A 331 9.67 26.51 -3.82
C LYS A 331 9.93 26.80 -2.35
N ILE A 332 9.99 25.77 -1.51
CA ILE A 332 10.27 25.92 -0.08
C ILE A 332 11.67 26.46 0.13
N ARG A 333 12.67 25.92 -0.58
CA ARG A 333 14.08 26.33 -0.51
C ARG A 333 14.26 27.80 -0.88
N GLU A 334 13.67 28.24 -1.98
CA GLU A 334 13.75 29.64 -2.40
C GLU A 334 13.00 30.60 -1.46
N ASN A 335 11.82 30.20 -0.99
CA ASN A 335 11.09 30.99 0.01
C ASN A 335 11.88 31.09 1.32
N PHE A 336 12.49 30.01 1.76
CA PHE A 336 13.31 29.97 2.95
C PHE A 336 14.48 30.96 2.85
N HIS A 337 15.25 30.93 1.76
CA HIS A 337 16.38 31.85 1.55
C HIS A 337 15.93 33.33 1.49
N LEU A 338 14.82 33.60 0.81
CA LEU A 338 14.22 34.94 0.75
C LEU A 338 13.88 35.46 2.16
N TYR A 339 13.17 34.68 2.96
CA TYR A 339 12.76 35.11 4.30
C TYR A 339 13.92 35.16 5.29
N LEU A 340 14.91 34.28 5.16
CA LEU A 340 16.07 34.26 6.04
C LEU A 340 16.91 35.53 5.88
N SER A 341 17.10 35.96 4.64
CA SER A 341 17.80 37.20 4.29
C SER A 341 16.98 38.47 4.58
N THR A 342 15.66 38.36 4.77
CA THR A 342 14.80 39.52 5.07
C THR A 342 14.95 39.97 6.52
N PRO A 343 15.34 41.23 6.81
CA PRO A 343 15.54 41.72 8.17
C PRO A 343 14.27 41.70 9.03
N ASN A 344 13.12 42.01 8.42
CA ASN A 344 11.82 42.09 9.10
C ASN A 344 11.22 40.71 9.45
N CYS A 345 11.79 39.63 8.93
CA CYS A 345 11.41 38.28 9.26
C CYS A 345 12.13 37.84 10.54
N HIS A 346 11.36 37.64 11.62
CA HIS A 346 11.91 37.35 12.94
C HIS A 346 12.01 35.85 13.23
N ALA A 347 11.18 35.02 12.58
CA ALA A 347 11.21 33.58 12.70
C ALA A 347 10.67 32.90 11.43
N ILE A 348 11.27 31.75 11.11
CA ILE A 348 10.90 30.88 9.99
C ILE A 348 10.60 29.51 10.55
N PHE A 349 9.33 29.14 10.56
CA PHE A 349 8.86 27.82 10.93
C PHE A 349 8.94 26.90 9.72
N VAL A 350 9.78 25.87 9.78
CA VAL A 350 9.97 24.89 8.72
C VAL A 350 9.27 23.60 9.11
N ALA A 351 8.10 23.36 8.52
CA ALA A 351 7.35 22.11 8.61
C ALA A 351 7.65 21.27 7.35
N ALA A 352 8.90 20.84 7.21
CA ALA A 352 9.38 19.96 6.14
C ALA A 352 10.41 18.94 6.67
N CYS A 353 10.36 18.69 7.98
CA CYS A 353 11.46 18.06 8.72
C CYS A 353 11.53 16.53 8.60
N LEU A 354 10.67 15.92 7.78
CA LEU A 354 10.64 14.48 7.54
C LEU A 354 11.43 14.07 6.30
N ASP A 355 11.80 15.02 5.44
CA ASP A 355 12.59 14.77 4.25
C ASP A 355 14.05 15.19 4.47
N ASN A 356 14.99 14.26 4.27
CA ASN A 356 16.43 14.56 4.33
C ASN A 356 16.87 15.51 3.21
N GLY A 357 16.08 15.70 2.15
CA GLY A 357 16.34 16.66 1.07
C GLY A 357 16.51 18.11 1.54
N PHE A 358 15.97 18.47 2.71
CA PHE A 358 16.15 19.78 3.33
C PHE A 358 17.39 19.87 4.24
N ALA A 359 18.04 18.77 4.60
CA ALA A 359 19.18 18.77 5.52
C ALA A 359 20.34 19.62 4.99
N ARG A 360 20.72 19.46 3.73
CA ARG A 360 21.79 20.25 3.09
C ARG A 360 21.49 21.74 3.06
N MET A 361 20.22 22.10 2.91
CA MET A 361 19.77 23.50 2.92
C MET A 361 19.87 24.11 4.32
N LEU A 362 19.62 23.34 5.37
CA LEU A 362 19.70 23.80 6.75
C LEU A 362 21.14 23.77 7.30
N GLU A 363 21.95 22.80 6.88
CA GLU A 363 23.31 22.55 7.35
C GLU A 363 24.22 23.79 7.22
N GLN A 364 24.09 24.52 6.11
CA GLN A 364 24.87 25.75 5.85
C GLN A 364 24.65 26.87 6.89
N TYR A 365 23.60 26.77 7.71
CA TYR A 365 23.26 27.78 8.72
C TYR A 365 23.49 27.32 10.16
N ASN A 366 24.04 26.11 10.36
CA ASN A 366 24.26 25.56 11.70
C ASN A 366 25.18 26.44 12.56
N ASP A 367 26.21 27.03 11.94
CA ASP A 367 27.19 27.89 12.62
C ASP A 367 26.87 29.39 12.52
N HIS A 368 25.76 29.77 11.86
CA HIS A 368 25.41 31.17 11.67
C HIS A 368 24.46 31.65 12.78
N PRO A 369 24.89 32.50 13.73
CA PRO A 369 24.12 32.80 14.95
C PRO A 369 22.76 33.47 14.68
N VAL A 370 22.70 34.39 13.70
CA VAL A 370 21.44 35.07 13.35
C VAL A 370 20.45 34.12 12.66
N ALA A 371 20.90 33.35 11.67
CA ALA A 371 20.06 32.38 10.98
C ALA A 371 19.57 31.29 11.94
N TRP A 372 20.47 30.74 12.76
CA TRP A 372 20.14 29.73 13.77
C TRP A 372 19.08 30.20 14.77
N ALA A 373 19.10 31.48 15.15
CA ALA A 373 18.07 32.05 16.03
C ALA A 373 16.70 32.24 15.35
N LYS A 374 16.66 32.46 14.03
CA LYS A 374 15.44 32.63 13.23
C LYS A 374 14.78 31.30 12.85
N ILE A 375 15.56 30.24 12.65
CA ILE A 375 15.06 28.94 12.16
C ILE A 375 14.41 28.15 13.30
N VAL A 376 13.16 27.73 13.07
CA VAL A 376 12.39 26.89 14.00
C VAL A 376 11.81 25.71 13.24
N LEU A 377 12.15 24.49 13.65
CA LEU A 377 11.66 23.26 13.05
C LEU A 377 10.30 22.89 13.65
N VAL A 378 9.31 22.64 12.79
CA VAL A 378 8.01 22.12 13.21
C VAL A 378 8.01 20.62 13.00
N SER A 379 8.00 19.88 14.11
CA SER A 379 8.10 18.43 14.09
C SER A 379 6.77 17.78 14.46
N PRO A 380 6.44 16.62 13.87
CA PRO A 380 5.34 15.78 14.31
C PRO A 380 5.73 14.82 15.45
N GLY A 381 6.89 14.97 16.10
CA GLY A 381 7.37 14.08 17.17
C GLY A 381 8.72 13.42 16.88
N PHE A 382 9.15 13.39 15.62
CA PHE A 382 10.51 13.03 15.21
C PHE A 382 10.98 13.89 14.03
N LEU A 383 12.26 13.78 13.71
CA LEU A 383 12.92 14.47 12.60
C LEU A 383 13.64 13.43 11.72
N ALA A 384 13.88 13.77 10.46
CA ALA A 384 14.79 13.01 9.63
C ALA A 384 16.20 13.01 10.24
N LEU A 385 16.93 11.90 10.11
CA LEU A 385 18.17 11.66 10.87
C LEU A 385 19.25 12.71 10.59
N GLU A 386 19.34 13.21 9.35
CA GLU A 386 20.31 14.25 8.99
C GLU A 386 19.91 15.61 9.58
N ILE A 387 18.63 15.94 9.59
CA ILE A 387 18.11 17.18 10.19
C ILE A 387 18.29 17.17 11.71
N GLN A 388 18.08 16.02 12.36
CA GLN A 388 18.24 15.88 13.81
C GLN A 388 19.67 16.23 14.28
N LYS A 389 20.69 15.94 13.47
CA LYS A 389 22.09 16.24 13.78
C LYS A 389 22.37 17.74 13.87
N LEU A 390 21.57 18.57 13.21
CA LEU A 390 21.77 20.02 13.12
C LEU A 390 21.25 20.79 14.35
N LYS A 391 20.54 20.14 15.28
CA LYS A 391 20.15 20.70 16.59
C LYS A 391 19.47 22.09 16.56
N PHE A 392 18.73 22.41 15.50
CA PHE A 392 17.88 23.60 15.45
C PHE A 392 16.75 23.53 16.49
N ARG A 393 16.19 24.68 16.85
CA ARG A 393 15.04 24.76 17.76
C ARG A 393 13.85 24.00 17.18
N GLN A 394 13.11 23.29 18.02
CA GLN A 394 11.97 22.47 17.59
C GLN A 394 10.71 22.87 18.35
N VAL A 395 9.58 22.84 17.66
CA VAL A 395 8.24 22.98 18.23
C VAL A 395 7.34 21.83 17.77
N LEU A 396 6.39 21.48 18.62
CA LEU A 396 5.36 20.47 18.35
C LEU A 396 4.01 21.18 18.28
N TRP A 397 3.26 20.96 17.20
CA TRP A 397 1.90 21.49 17.04
C TRP A 397 0.91 20.33 16.93
N PRO A 398 0.64 19.59 18.03
CA PRO A 398 -0.26 18.44 18.02
C PRO A 398 -1.71 18.81 17.65
N SER A 399 -2.07 20.08 17.88
CA SER A 399 -3.35 20.65 17.47
C SER A 399 -3.44 20.84 15.94
N VAL A 400 -2.33 20.89 15.21
CA VAL A 400 -2.28 21.11 13.76
C VAL A 400 -1.92 19.81 13.03
N PHE A 401 -0.84 19.16 13.46
CA PHE A 401 -0.27 17.97 12.85
C PHE A 401 -0.38 16.77 13.80
N SER A 402 -0.62 15.59 13.24
CA SER A 402 -0.68 14.35 14.00
C SER A 402 0.67 14.03 14.62
N VAL A 403 0.69 13.71 15.91
CA VAL A 403 1.90 13.26 16.60
C VAL A 403 2.22 11.83 16.16
N ARG A 404 3.45 11.59 15.69
CA ARG A 404 3.94 10.27 15.31
C ARG A 404 4.80 9.66 16.41
N THR A 405 4.61 8.36 16.62
CA THR A 405 5.64 7.50 17.19
C THR A 405 6.64 7.13 16.10
N VAL A 406 7.93 7.04 16.45
CA VAL A 406 8.99 6.65 15.51
C VAL A 406 8.65 5.26 14.94
N PRO A 407 8.55 5.07 13.60
CA PRO A 407 8.37 3.75 13.01
C PRO A 407 9.47 2.80 13.49
N LYS A 408 9.12 1.56 13.85
CA LYS A 408 10.05 0.58 14.43
C LYS A 408 11.33 0.41 13.58
N ASP A 409 11.21 0.49 12.26
CA ASP A 409 12.33 0.36 11.32
C ASP A 409 13.32 1.55 11.35
N ILE A 410 12.81 2.75 11.61
CA ILE A 410 13.63 3.96 11.78
C ILE A 410 14.27 3.94 13.17
N ALA A 411 13.54 3.52 14.20
CA ALA A 411 14.09 3.35 15.55
C ALA A 411 15.29 2.38 15.54
N ILE A 412 15.18 1.25 14.84
CA ILE A 412 16.26 0.26 14.68
C ILE A 412 17.45 0.85 13.91
N ARG A 413 17.24 1.67 12.88
CA ARG A 413 18.33 2.33 12.13
C ARG A 413 19.01 3.44 12.96
N THR A 414 18.24 4.19 13.73
CA THR A 414 18.75 5.24 14.63
C THR A 414 19.57 4.61 15.78
N GLU A 415 19.11 3.51 16.37
CA GLU A 415 19.87 2.73 17.37
C GLU A 415 21.17 2.16 16.78
N LYS A 416 21.13 1.61 15.56
CA LYS A 416 22.33 1.11 14.86
C LYS A 416 23.32 2.24 14.51
N GLY A 417 22.83 3.43 14.17
CA GLY A 417 23.65 4.62 13.93
C GLY A 417 24.34 5.13 15.19
N LEU A 418 23.60 5.24 16.30
CA LEU A 418 24.12 5.62 17.62
C LEU A 418 25.15 4.61 18.17
N HIS A 419 24.92 3.30 17.98
CA HIS A 419 25.90 2.28 18.36
C HIS A 419 27.20 2.36 17.56
N LYS A 420 27.15 2.81 16.30
CA LYS A 420 28.35 3.00 15.46
C LYS A 420 29.20 4.18 15.94
N GLU A 421 28.59 5.31 16.30
CA GLU A 421 29.30 6.46 16.89
C GLU A 421 29.85 6.16 18.29
N GLN A 422 29.11 5.46 19.15
CA GLN A 422 29.60 5.05 20.48
C GLN A 422 30.78 4.05 20.40
N SER A 423 30.83 3.23 19.34
CA SER A 423 31.96 2.31 19.09
C SER A 423 33.25 3.02 18.64
N LEU A 424 33.14 4.19 18.00
CA LEU A 424 34.27 5.03 17.62
C LEU A 424 34.79 5.87 18.79
N VAL A 425 33.90 6.38 19.66
CA VAL A 425 34.29 7.16 20.85
C VAL A 425 34.97 6.29 21.93
N ARG A 426 34.63 4.99 22.02
CA ARG A 426 35.30 4.05 22.94
C ARG A 426 36.69 3.56 22.49
N ARG A 427 37.13 3.87 21.26
CA ARG A 427 38.49 3.55 20.78
C ARG A 427 39.45 4.75 20.77
N GLY A 428 38.99 5.94 21.16
CA GLY A 428 39.76 7.18 21.07
C GLY A 428 40.05 7.83 22.41
N HIS A 429 40.62 7.11 23.38
CA HIS A 429 41.25 7.72 24.56
C HIS A 429 42.51 6.93 24.94
N SER A 430 43.61 7.21 24.27
CA SER A 430 44.92 7.29 24.95
C SER A 430 45.92 8.08 24.11
N THR A 431 46.69 8.89 24.83
CA THR A 431 47.94 9.59 24.49
C THR A 431 47.90 10.80 23.57
N SER A 432 48.21 11.94 24.21
CA SER A 432 48.71 13.18 23.68
C SER A 432 50.20 13.10 23.29
N MET A 433 50.62 14.09 22.49
CA MET A 433 51.97 14.63 22.26
C MET A 433 52.83 14.09 21.10
N LEU A 434 53.20 15.07 20.27
CA LEU A 434 54.44 15.26 19.47
C LEU A 434 54.67 14.49 18.15
N GLU A 435 54.97 15.34 17.15
CA GLU A 435 55.93 15.16 16.04
C GLU A 435 55.58 14.29 14.82
N ASN A 436 55.03 14.98 13.82
CA ASN A 436 55.55 15.09 12.45
C ASN A 436 56.67 14.11 12.04
N ILE A 437 56.35 12.88 11.63
CA ILE A 437 57.12 12.05 10.69
C ILE A 437 56.14 11.16 9.89
N GLY A 438 56.17 11.26 8.56
CA GLY A 438 55.94 10.09 7.70
C GLY A 438 54.60 9.90 6.97
N ILE A 439 53.90 10.96 6.54
CA ILE A 439 52.74 10.84 5.62
C ILE A 439 53.12 10.12 4.29
N SER A 440 54.41 10.09 3.95
CA SER A 440 54.96 9.43 2.77
C SER A 440 54.91 7.90 2.80
N ARG A 441 54.76 7.26 3.97
CA ARG A 441 54.79 5.78 4.09
C ARG A 441 53.39 5.15 4.02
N LEU A 442 52.36 5.83 4.52
CA LEU A 442 50.97 5.35 4.50
C LEU A 442 50.26 5.51 3.15
N LEU A 443 50.73 6.40 2.27
CA LEU A 443 50.20 6.55 0.91
C LEU A 443 50.65 5.44 -0.06
N LEU A 444 51.72 4.70 0.27
CA LEU A 444 52.21 3.58 -0.55
C LEU A 444 51.49 2.25 -0.25
N ASP A 445 50.81 2.12 0.90
CA ASP A 445 50.03 0.93 1.27
C ASP A 445 48.59 0.96 0.76
N LEU A 446 48.14 2.06 0.16
CA LEU A 446 46.81 2.23 -0.44
C LEU A 446 46.80 2.06 -1.97
N ILE A 447 47.92 1.67 -2.58
CA ILE A 447 47.99 1.32 -4.00
C ILE A 447 47.69 -0.19 -4.14
N PRO A 448 46.58 -0.58 -4.80
CA PRO A 448 46.27 -1.99 -4.99
C PRO A 448 47.34 -2.67 -5.86
N ARG A 449 47.94 -3.75 -5.36
CA ARG A 449 48.84 -4.61 -6.15
C ARG A 449 48.02 -5.32 -7.23
N TRP A 450 48.09 -4.81 -8.45
CA TRP A 450 47.63 -5.52 -9.64
C TRP A 450 48.45 -6.80 -9.85
N ASN A 451 47.80 -7.96 -9.69
CA ASN A 451 48.40 -9.25 -10.01
C ASN A 451 48.15 -9.57 -11.50
N ILE A 452 49.19 -9.46 -12.31
CA ILE A 452 49.16 -9.72 -13.75
C ILE A 452 48.72 -11.17 -14.06
N ASN A 453 48.97 -12.13 -13.15
CA ASN A 453 48.57 -13.52 -13.34
C ASN A 453 47.05 -13.71 -13.21
N ASP A 454 46.38 -12.91 -12.37
CA ASP A 454 44.93 -13.03 -12.14
C ASP A 454 44.11 -12.40 -13.29
N ALA A 455 44.70 -11.43 -14.00
CA ALA A 455 44.16 -10.86 -15.23
C ALA A 455 44.33 -11.79 -16.45
N MET A 456 45.43 -12.56 -16.52
CA MET A 456 45.66 -13.53 -17.61
C MET A 456 44.79 -14.79 -17.51
N ILE A 457 44.42 -15.23 -16.29
CA ILE A 457 43.54 -16.40 -16.07
C ILE A 457 42.11 -16.16 -16.59
N ARG A 458 41.66 -14.91 -16.65
CA ARG A 458 40.33 -14.55 -17.20
C ARG A 458 40.33 -14.41 -18.73
N TYR A 459 41.49 -14.23 -19.35
CA TYR A 459 41.64 -14.11 -20.81
C TYR A 459 41.84 -15.47 -21.50
N SER A 460 42.30 -16.50 -20.79
CA SER A 460 42.59 -17.83 -21.35
C SER A 460 41.39 -18.78 -21.43
N ARG A 461 40.22 -18.43 -20.90
CA ARG A 461 38.98 -19.24 -21.04
C ARG A 461 38.18 -18.98 -22.33
N GLY A 462 38.72 -18.18 -23.26
CA GLY A 462 38.02 -17.70 -24.45
C GLY A 462 38.57 -18.13 -25.81
N ILE A 463 39.57 -19.02 -25.90
CA ILE A 463 40.09 -19.50 -27.19
C ILE A 463 40.43 -20.99 -27.08
N GLY A 464 39.73 -21.81 -27.87
CA GLY A 464 39.91 -23.26 -27.90
C GLY A 464 41.18 -23.69 -28.63
N VAL A 465 42.01 -24.50 -27.95
CA VAL A 465 42.96 -25.43 -28.56
C VAL A 465 42.99 -26.69 -27.69
N ARG A 466 42.68 -27.85 -28.29
CA ARG A 466 42.80 -29.18 -27.69
C ARG A 466 44.28 -29.58 -27.59
N LEU A 467 44.75 -29.98 -26.42
CA LEU A 467 45.91 -30.85 -26.26
C LEU A 467 45.71 -31.79 -25.05
N LYS A 468 46.10 -33.05 -25.24
CA LYS A 468 45.75 -34.24 -24.43
C LYS A 468 46.65 -34.42 -23.19
N GLN A 469 46.00 -34.89 -22.10
CA GLN A 469 46.40 -35.90 -21.08
C GLN A 469 47.72 -35.86 -20.28
N LEU A 470 47.50 -35.99 -18.95
CA LEU A 470 48.06 -36.93 -17.94
C LEU A 470 49.36 -36.61 -17.15
N ASP A 471 49.12 -36.36 -15.85
CA ASP A 471 49.63 -36.99 -14.62
C ASP A 471 51.12 -37.07 -14.23
N VAL A 472 51.28 -36.99 -12.89
CA VAL A 472 52.22 -37.65 -11.97
C VAL A 472 53.22 -36.72 -11.23
N VAL A 473 53.22 -36.90 -9.90
CA VAL A 473 54.22 -36.59 -8.85
C VAL A 473 54.10 -35.24 -8.13
N ALA A 474 53.62 -35.27 -6.87
CA ALA A 474 54.38 -34.83 -5.69
C ALA A 474 53.53 -34.97 -4.39
N GLU A 475 53.18 -36.21 -4.01
CA GLU A 475 53.06 -36.56 -2.60
C GLU A 475 54.49 -36.80 -2.09
N ASP A 476 55.06 -35.90 -1.29
CA ASP A 476 56.21 -36.22 -0.39
C ASP A 476 56.69 -35.02 0.46
N LEU A 477 55.79 -34.24 1.05
CA LEU A 477 56.22 -33.22 2.05
C LEU A 477 55.31 -33.05 3.27
N SER A 478 54.32 -33.93 3.43
CA SER A 478 53.35 -33.91 4.55
C SER A 478 53.66 -34.92 5.66
N ARG A 479 54.89 -35.46 5.71
CA ARG A 479 55.27 -36.54 6.64
C ARG A 479 56.37 -36.20 7.64
N ALA A 480 56.67 -34.91 7.87
CA ALA A 480 57.79 -34.53 8.73
C ALA A 480 57.51 -33.37 9.73
N ILE A 481 56.25 -33.02 10.02
CA ILE A 481 55.94 -31.95 11.00
C ILE A 481 54.95 -32.38 12.10
N ASP A 482 54.36 -33.57 12.01
CA ASP A 482 53.35 -34.04 12.99
C ASP A 482 53.91 -34.82 14.20
N GLU A 483 55.23 -34.84 14.43
CA GLU A 483 55.84 -35.58 15.56
C GLU A 483 56.43 -34.72 16.70
N GLU A 484 56.26 -33.39 16.71
CA GLU A 484 56.92 -32.54 17.73
C GLU A 484 56.00 -31.58 18.50
N ALA A 485 54.68 -31.80 18.51
CA ALA A 485 53.73 -30.91 19.19
C ALA A 485 52.78 -31.56 20.22
N ASN A 486 52.95 -32.86 20.55
CA ASN A 486 52.02 -33.57 21.44
C ASN A 486 52.67 -34.28 22.65
N GLU A 487 53.78 -33.75 23.17
CA GLU A 487 54.33 -34.12 24.48
C GLU A 487 54.96 -32.89 25.17
N ALA A 488 54.13 -32.02 25.77
CA ALA A 488 54.49 -31.13 26.89
C ALA A 488 53.32 -30.20 27.28
N ILE A 489 52.22 -30.76 27.78
CA ILE A 489 51.39 -30.09 28.80
C ILE A 489 51.05 -31.16 29.84
N ASP A 490 51.89 -31.20 30.88
CA ASP A 490 51.46 -31.46 32.25
C ASP A 490 50.78 -30.19 32.81
#